data_AF-A0A355S9Q5-F1
#
_entry.id   AF-A0A355S9Q5-F1
#
_cell.length_a   1.000
_cell.length_b   1.000
_cell.length_c   1.000
_cell.angle_alpha   90.00
_cell.angle_beta   90.00
_cell.angle_gamma   90.00
#
_symmetry.space_group_name_H-M   'P 1'
#
loop_
_entity.id
_entity.type
_entity.pdbx_description
1 polymer ?
#
loop_
_entity_poly.entity_id
_entity_poly.type
_entity_poly.pdbx_seq_one_letter_code
_entity_poly.pdbx_strand_id
1 'polypeptide(L)'
;MHDRKNPEALAASAWRTLSAVAPVLPQEQTLSQEITDATAAQERGYYLPDEDERLRDTYSLYLGLRSSLWGTVLTLRPLLDERRNPDWGLRLRVFGLAFCATAMLMRSAGFIVALAKGRPVVWKKLDEAEPRFGIKEKSLTGIYRNFSSARWMWRYHEAWRFYEAHRQEIADALKSSGMGLLADWLHAEEPFFESRRREFIKRKIRYRIHAFKLRQVASYKRVMFHLFRLSGSAIADMKHPFMRRTQADHRVSREICLTAASKLSPGDVIVTRHDDAMSNLFLPGFWPHASLYLGNLKQRDLLNLSPISSPETEVLEAKKDGVLFRHLPETLGVDAFCVLRPMIESTLLREALERAISHEGKLYDFVFDFRKADRLVCSEVIYRAYHGVGPISFELVKRSGKLVLPAEDLARQALNSGHFAVQCCFGLEGNTFIEGASATEQVLETLDRD
;
A
#
# COMPACT_ATOMS: atom_id res chain seq x y z
N MET A 1 7.59 21.80 -36.62
CA MET A 1 9.00 22.13 -36.37
C MET A 1 9.47 21.31 -35.17
N HIS A 2 10.18 20.20 -35.43
CA HIS A 2 10.75 19.36 -34.36
C HIS A 2 11.97 20.07 -33.80
N ASP A 3 11.89 20.43 -32.52
CA ASP A 3 13.02 20.85 -31.72
C ASP A 3 14.01 19.65 -31.62
N ARG A 4 14.92 19.54 -32.58
CA ARG A 4 16.00 18.53 -32.58
C ARG A 4 16.98 18.96 -31.51
N LYS A 5 16.71 18.59 -30.26
CA LYS A 5 17.69 18.70 -29.17
C LYS A 5 19.02 18.11 -29.64
N ASN A 6 20.09 18.87 -29.46
CA ASN A 6 21.47 18.48 -29.78
C ASN A 6 21.77 17.08 -29.18
N PRO A 7 22.27 16.10 -29.97
CA PRO A 7 22.66 14.77 -29.48
C PRO A 7 23.54 14.78 -28.23
N GLU A 8 24.49 15.73 -28.14
CA GLU A 8 25.33 15.93 -26.95
C GLU A 8 24.51 16.36 -25.73
N ALA A 9 23.56 17.28 -25.90
CA ALA A 9 22.68 17.71 -24.82
C ALA A 9 21.79 16.56 -24.31
N LEU A 10 21.35 15.68 -25.19
CA LEU A 10 20.59 14.47 -24.83
C LEU A 10 21.46 13.46 -24.08
N ALA A 11 22.70 13.24 -24.51
CA ALA A 11 23.67 12.39 -23.81
C ALA A 11 23.99 12.93 -22.41
N ALA A 12 24.23 14.24 -22.28
CA ALA A 12 24.46 14.90 -20.98
C ALA A 12 23.23 14.84 -20.07
N SER A 13 22.01 14.94 -20.62
CA SER A 13 20.77 14.77 -19.86
C SER A 13 20.60 13.33 -19.37
N ALA A 14 20.93 12.35 -20.21
CA ALA A 14 20.89 10.93 -19.85
C ALA A 14 21.93 10.60 -18.77
N TRP A 15 23.13 11.17 -18.87
CA TRP A 15 24.17 11.06 -17.85
C TRP A 15 23.66 11.55 -16.49
N ARG A 16 23.13 12.78 -16.42
CA ARG A 16 22.55 13.33 -15.17
C ARG A 16 21.45 12.43 -14.59
N THR A 17 20.60 11.87 -15.45
CA THR A 17 19.54 10.95 -15.03
C THR A 17 20.13 9.68 -14.42
N LEU A 18 21.12 9.08 -15.07
CA LEU A 18 21.78 7.88 -14.56
C LEU A 18 22.55 8.15 -13.27
N SER A 19 23.21 9.32 -13.16
CA SER A 19 23.90 9.71 -11.93
C SER A 19 22.96 9.87 -10.74
N ALA A 20 21.73 10.31 -10.98
CA ALA A 20 20.71 10.38 -9.94
C ALA A 20 20.11 9.01 -9.59
N VAL A 21 19.98 8.11 -10.57
CA VAL A 21 19.30 6.81 -10.38
C VAL A 21 20.23 5.73 -9.82
N ALA A 22 21.45 5.60 -10.34
CA ALA A 22 22.33 4.47 -10.03
C ALA A 22 22.62 4.30 -8.53
N PRO A 23 22.89 5.36 -7.74
CA PRO A 23 23.20 5.23 -6.31
C PRO A 23 22.02 4.80 -5.45
N VAL A 24 20.78 5.09 -5.88
CA VAL A 24 19.55 4.84 -5.12
C VAL A 24 18.74 3.66 -5.64
N LEU A 25 19.18 3.04 -6.75
CA LEU A 25 18.51 1.86 -7.29
C LEU A 25 18.68 0.69 -6.30
N PRO A 26 17.57 0.13 -5.76
CA PRO A 26 17.67 -0.88 -4.72
C PRO A 26 18.52 -2.09 -5.13
N GLN A 27 19.35 -2.54 -4.20
CA GLN A 27 20.20 -3.72 -4.34
C GLN A 27 19.86 -4.73 -3.24
N GLU A 28 20.24 -5.99 -3.42
CA GLU A 28 19.95 -7.03 -2.43
C GLU A 28 20.47 -6.67 -1.04
N GLN A 29 21.66 -6.07 -0.94
CA GLN A 29 22.25 -5.67 0.34
C GLN A 29 21.48 -4.52 1.02
N THR A 30 20.80 -3.66 0.24
CA THR A 30 20.04 -2.52 0.77
C THR A 30 18.60 -2.88 1.11
N LEU A 31 18.18 -4.14 0.86
CA LEU A 31 16.81 -4.62 1.01
C LEU A 31 16.69 -5.69 2.10
N SER A 32 17.62 -5.73 3.06
CA SER A 32 17.67 -6.78 4.08
C SER A 32 16.37 -6.85 4.90
N GLN A 33 15.81 -5.70 5.29
CA GLN A 33 14.57 -5.65 6.05
C GLN A 33 13.38 -6.12 5.20
N GLU A 34 13.24 -5.62 3.96
CA GLU A 34 12.12 -6.00 3.08
C GLU A 34 12.16 -7.47 2.67
N ILE A 35 13.35 -8.06 2.54
CA ILE A 35 13.53 -9.50 2.30
C ILE A 35 13.12 -10.31 3.52
N THR A 36 13.44 -9.82 4.73
CA THR A 36 13.03 -10.43 6.00
C THR A 36 11.51 -10.39 6.13
N ASP A 37 10.91 -9.21 5.94
CA ASP A 37 9.46 -9.01 5.95
C ASP A 37 8.77 -9.87 4.89
N ALA A 38 9.34 -9.98 3.68
CA ALA A 38 8.81 -10.83 2.63
C ALA A 38 8.83 -12.33 2.97
N THR A 39 9.81 -12.76 3.77
CA THR A 39 9.90 -14.14 4.24
C THR A 39 8.87 -14.38 5.35
N ALA A 40 8.83 -13.51 6.37
CA ALA A 40 7.85 -13.57 7.45
C ALA A 40 6.40 -13.52 6.93
N ALA A 41 6.10 -12.59 6.01
CA ALA A 41 4.79 -12.47 5.39
C ALA A 41 4.43 -13.70 4.55
N GLN A 42 5.40 -14.36 3.91
CA GLN A 42 5.14 -15.58 3.16
C GLN A 42 4.81 -16.76 4.07
N GLU A 43 5.49 -16.89 5.21
CA GLU A 43 5.22 -17.93 6.22
C GLU A 43 3.87 -17.69 6.90
N ARG A 44 3.60 -16.45 7.31
CA ARG A 44 2.34 -16.01 7.93
C ARG A 44 1.16 -16.01 6.95
N GLY A 45 1.42 -15.87 5.66
CA GLY A 45 0.40 -15.85 4.61
C GLY A 45 -0.14 -14.46 4.24
N TYR A 46 0.35 -13.39 4.89
CA TYR A 46 -0.02 -12.00 4.64
C TYR A 46 1.02 -11.02 5.24
N TYR A 47 1.03 -9.79 4.71
CA TYR A 47 1.84 -8.68 5.22
C TYR A 47 1.10 -7.96 6.35
N LEU A 48 1.83 -7.58 7.40
CA LEU A 48 1.36 -6.62 8.40
C LEU A 48 1.33 -5.21 7.80
N PRO A 49 0.55 -4.26 8.36
CA PRO A 49 0.46 -2.89 7.84
C PRO A 49 1.81 -2.17 7.71
N ASP A 50 2.69 -2.29 8.69
CA ASP A 50 4.02 -1.66 8.70
C ASP A 50 4.96 -2.33 7.67
N GLU A 51 4.93 -3.65 7.56
CA GLU A 51 5.66 -4.40 6.53
C GLU A 51 5.15 -4.07 5.11
N ASP A 52 3.83 -3.92 4.94
CA ASP A 52 3.20 -3.53 3.67
C ASP A 52 3.67 -2.13 3.27
N GLU A 53 3.65 -1.16 4.18
CA GLU A 53 4.07 0.22 3.92
C GLU A 53 5.56 0.30 3.55
N ARG A 54 6.46 -0.36 4.30
CA ARG A 54 7.88 -0.45 3.93
C ARG A 54 8.07 -1.05 2.53
N LEU A 55 7.36 -2.13 2.23
CA LEU A 55 7.40 -2.74 0.89
C LEU A 55 6.91 -1.75 -0.18
N ARG A 56 5.84 -0.98 0.09
CA ARG A 56 5.25 -0.06 -0.89
C ARG A 56 6.14 1.15 -1.14
N ASP A 57 6.77 1.71 -0.12
CA ASP A 57 7.75 2.81 -0.27
C ASP A 57 8.88 2.38 -1.21
N THR A 58 9.55 1.29 -0.85
CA THR A 58 10.67 0.75 -1.61
C THR A 58 10.27 0.35 -3.03
N TYR A 59 9.09 -0.26 -3.19
CA TYR A 59 8.62 -0.68 -4.51
C TYR A 59 8.19 0.51 -5.38
N SER A 60 7.56 1.54 -4.81
CA SER A 60 7.19 2.77 -5.54
C SER A 60 8.43 3.52 -6.01
N LEU A 61 9.44 3.68 -5.13
CA LEU A 61 10.75 4.21 -5.50
C LEU A 61 11.34 3.43 -6.67
N TYR A 62 11.40 2.10 -6.56
CA TYR A 62 11.90 1.24 -7.65
C TYR A 62 11.14 1.45 -8.97
N LEU A 63 9.80 1.54 -8.95
CA LEU A 63 8.99 1.78 -10.15
C LEU A 63 9.31 3.14 -10.79
N GLY A 64 9.50 4.19 -9.98
CA GLY A 64 9.91 5.52 -10.42
C GLY A 64 11.28 5.49 -11.10
N LEU A 65 12.29 4.93 -10.43
CA LEU A 65 13.65 4.79 -10.96
C LEU A 65 13.66 3.96 -12.25
N ARG A 66 12.91 2.87 -12.29
CA ARG A 66 12.74 2.03 -13.48
C ARG A 66 12.17 2.81 -14.66
N SER A 67 11.17 3.65 -14.42
CA SER A 67 10.58 4.52 -15.44
C SER A 67 11.63 5.49 -16.01
N SER A 68 12.45 6.10 -15.14
CA SER A 68 13.54 7.00 -15.54
C SER A 68 14.60 6.29 -16.39
N LEU A 69 15.06 5.10 -15.98
CA LEU A 69 16.01 4.29 -16.77
C LEU A 69 15.44 3.96 -18.16
N TRP A 70 14.17 3.56 -18.20
CA TRP A 70 13.51 3.24 -19.47
C TRP A 70 13.37 4.46 -20.38
N GLY A 71 13.01 5.61 -19.81
CA GLY A 71 12.97 6.90 -20.51
C GLY A 71 14.33 7.26 -21.12
N THR A 72 15.42 7.05 -20.38
CA THR A 72 16.79 7.23 -20.88
C THR A 72 17.07 6.35 -22.09
N VAL A 73 16.77 5.05 -22.01
CA VAL A 73 16.96 4.12 -23.14
C VAL A 73 16.17 4.56 -24.38
N LEU A 74 14.90 4.93 -24.20
CA LEU A 74 14.06 5.38 -25.32
C LEU A 74 14.56 6.68 -25.95
N THR A 75 15.06 7.61 -25.13
CA THR A 75 15.59 8.90 -25.58
C THR A 75 16.87 8.74 -26.39
N LEU A 76 17.76 7.85 -25.95
CA LEU A 76 19.07 7.64 -26.59
C LEU A 76 19.01 6.72 -27.81
N ARG A 77 18.05 5.79 -27.86
CA ARG A 77 17.96 4.79 -28.94
C ARG A 77 18.00 5.36 -30.37
N PRO A 78 17.34 6.49 -30.71
CA PRO A 78 17.43 7.08 -32.04
C PRO A 78 18.83 7.60 -32.41
N LEU A 79 19.68 7.91 -31.42
CA LEU A 79 21.03 8.46 -31.62
C LEU A 79 22.08 7.38 -31.88
N LEU A 80 21.72 6.10 -31.75
CA LEU A 80 22.54 4.95 -32.10
C LEU A 80 22.54 4.63 -33.60
N ASP A 81 21.61 5.21 -34.35
CA ASP A 81 21.54 5.05 -35.81
C ASP A 81 22.64 5.89 -36.47
N GLU A 82 23.58 5.21 -37.16
CA GLU A 82 24.68 5.82 -37.89
C GLU A 82 24.21 6.89 -38.90
N ARG A 83 23.05 6.68 -39.52
CA ARG A 83 22.48 7.66 -40.47
C ARG A 83 22.09 8.98 -39.82
N ARG A 84 21.81 8.94 -38.52
CA ARG A 84 21.39 10.11 -37.72
C ARG A 84 22.55 10.73 -36.96
N ASN A 85 23.57 9.92 -36.64
CA ASN A 85 24.73 10.34 -35.89
C ASN A 85 25.98 9.66 -36.47
N PRO A 86 26.70 10.30 -37.41
CA PRO A 86 27.88 9.71 -38.05
C PRO A 86 29.13 9.70 -37.15
N ASP A 87 29.14 10.43 -36.02
CA ASP A 87 30.24 10.43 -35.06
C ASP A 87 30.29 9.12 -34.26
N TRP A 88 31.34 8.32 -34.48
CA TRP A 88 31.57 7.05 -33.78
C TRP A 88 31.77 7.23 -32.27
N GLY A 89 32.57 8.21 -31.85
CA GLY A 89 32.87 8.44 -30.44
C GLY A 89 31.61 8.85 -29.67
N LEU A 90 30.77 9.71 -30.26
CA LEU A 90 29.46 10.02 -29.70
C LEU A 90 28.53 8.78 -29.67
N ARG A 91 28.49 7.96 -30.72
CA ARG A 91 27.70 6.72 -30.72
C ARG A 91 28.13 5.76 -29.61
N LEU A 92 29.42 5.59 -29.37
CA LEU A 92 29.94 4.74 -28.29
C LEU A 92 29.53 5.25 -26.90
N ARG A 93 29.56 6.57 -26.68
CA ARG A 93 29.11 7.19 -25.42
C ARG A 93 27.62 7.02 -25.20
N VAL A 94 26.82 7.33 -26.22
CA VAL A 94 25.37 7.13 -26.22
C VAL A 94 25.03 5.66 -25.97
N PHE A 95 25.77 4.75 -26.61
CA PHE A 95 25.61 3.31 -26.40
C PHE A 95 25.91 2.93 -24.95
N GLY A 96 27.04 3.37 -24.39
CA GLY A 96 27.42 3.10 -22.99
C GLY A 96 26.34 3.54 -22.01
N LEU A 97 25.79 4.75 -22.18
CA LEU A 97 24.66 5.27 -21.38
C LEU A 97 23.41 4.39 -21.51
N ALA A 98 22.98 4.13 -22.75
CA ALA A 98 21.76 3.34 -22.99
C ALA A 98 21.91 1.89 -22.52
N PHE A 99 23.08 1.29 -22.71
CA PHE A 99 23.35 -0.09 -22.34
C PHE A 99 23.50 -0.25 -20.82
N CYS A 100 24.16 0.68 -20.13
CA CYS A 100 24.22 0.71 -18.67
C CYS A 100 22.81 0.81 -18.06
N ALA A 101 21.97 1.73 -18.56
CA ALA A 101 20.57 1.82 -18.15
C ALA A 101 19.80 0.51 -18.39
N THR A 102 20.03 -0.13 -19.54
CA THR A 102 19.41 -1.41 -19.88
C THR A 102 19.88 -2.54 -18.98
N ALA A 103 21.17 -2.59 -18.64
CA ALA A 103 21.74 -3.58 -17.72
C ALA A 103 21.10 -3.49 -16.33
N MET A 104 21.06 -2.29 -15.75
CA MET A 104 20.40 -2.02 -14.47
C MET A 104 18.93 -2.43 -14.48
N LEU A 105 18.20 -2.15 -15.57
CA LEU A 105 16.81 -2.57 -15.76
C LEU A 105 16.63 -4.09 -15.79
N MET A 106 17.61 -4.82 -16.33
CA MET A 106 17.58 -6.28 -16.47
C MET A 106 17.96 -6.96 -15.16
N ARG A 107 19.01 -6.49 -14.48
CA ARG A 107 19.41 -6.98 -13.16
C ARG A 107 18.29 -6.81 -12.14
N SER A 108 17.78 -5.59 -11.99
CA SER A 108 16.71 -5.28 -11.02
C SER A 108 15.41 -6.03 -11.32
N ALA A 109 15.01 -6.16 -12.59
CA ALA A 109 13.85 -6.99 -12.97
C ALA A 109 14.07 -8.48 -12.66
N GLY A 110 15.28 -8.98 -12.91
CA GLY A 110 15.67 -10.35 -12.58
C GLY A 110 15.57 -10.62 -11.09
N PHE A 111 16.14 -9.72 -10.27
CA PHE A 111 16.11 -9.80 -8.82
C PHE A 111 14.68 -9.84 -8.26
N ILE A 112 13.84 -8.84 -8.57
CA ILE A 112 12.49 -8.78 -7.98
C ILE A 112 11.59 -9.94 -8.43
N VAL A 113 11.74 -10.38 -9.68
CA VAL A 113 11.01 -11.55 -10.19
C VAL A 113 11.51 -12.82 -9.48
N ALA A 114 12.81 -12.95 -9.23
CA ALA A 114 13.36 -14.09 -8.49
C ALA A 114 12.91 -14.09 -7.02
N LEU A 115 12.90 -12.92 -6.37
CA LEU A 115 12.42 -12.74 -5.00
C LEU A 115 10.96 -13.17 -4.85
N ALA A 116 10.07 -12.71 -5.74
CA ALA A 116 8.66 -13.06 -5.70
C ALA A 116 8.37 -14.48 -6.20
N LYS A 117 9.28 -15.09 -6.98
CA LYS A 117 9.09 -16.43 -7.54
C LYS A 117 9.11 -17.46 -6.41
N GLY A 118 8.04 -18.23 -6.31
CA GLY A 118 7.86 -19.20 -5.23
C GLY A 118 7.28 -18.59 -3.94
N ARG A 119 7.14 -17.26 -3.87
CA ARG A 119 6.51 -16.53 -2.77
C ARG A 119 5.19 -15.90 -3.23
N PRO A 120 4.08 -16.67 -3.32
CA PRO A 120 2.80 -16.16 -3.83
C PRO A 120 2.21 -15.00 -3.02
N VAL A 121 2.54 -14.85 -1.73
CA VAL A 121 2.10 -13.71 -0.91
C VAL A 121 2.78 -12.44 -1.40
N VAL A 122 4.11 -12.48 -1.52
CA VAL A 122 4.95 -11.39 -2.05
C VAL A 122 4.52 -11.01 -3.46
N TRP A 123 4.33 -12.00 -4.34
CA TRP A 123 3.88 -11.75 -5.71
C TRP A 123 2.55 -11.00 -5.75
N LYS A 124 1.55 -11.49 -5.01
CA LYS A 124 0.22 -10.88 -4.99
C LYS A 124 0.29 -9.47 -4.44
N LYS A 125 1.12 -9.23 -3.41
CA LYS A 125 1.25 -7.93 -2.79
C LYS A 125 1.90 -6.90 -3.72
N LEU A 126 2.97 -7.27 -4.42
CA LEU A 126 3.59 -6.40 -5.43
C LEU A 126 2.69 -6.12 -6.65
N ASP A 127 1.76 -7.03 -6.96
CA ASP A 127 0.74 -6.84 -8.02
C ASP A 127 -0.54 -6.16 -7.53
N GLU A 128 -0.69 -5.93 -6.23
CA GLU A 128 -1.86 -5.27 -5.64
C GLU A 128 -1.78 -3.77 -5.89
N ALA A 129 -2.89 -3.18 -6.33
CA ALA A 129 -2.99 -1.72 -6.48
C ALA A 129 -2.89 -1.06 -5.10
N GLU A 130 -2.20 0.07 -5.02
CA GLU A 130 -2.16 0.88 -3.81
C GLU A 130 -2.10 2.36 -4.21
N PRO A 131 -3.26 3.05 -4.20
CA PRO A 131 -3.38 4.42 -4.69
C PRO A 131 -2.46 5.41 -3.98
N ARG A 132 -2.25 5.26 -2.66
CA ARG A 132 -1.41 6.14 -1.84
C ARG A 132 0.02 6.25 -2.36
N PHE A 133 0.52 5.17 -2.96
CA PHE A 133 1.88 5.04 -3.48
C PHE A 133 1.94 5.13 -5.01
N GLY A 134 0.80 5.39 -5.69
CA GLY A 134 0.72 5.40 -7.15
C GLY A 134 0.90 4.03 -7.82
N ILE A 135 0.80 2.94 -7.06
CA ILE A 135 1.06 1.58 -7.55
C ILE A 135 -0.19 1.04 -8.26
N LYS A 136 -0.02 0.69 -9.54
CA LYS A 136 -1.08 0.09 -10.36
C LYS A 136 -1.14 -1.42 -10.18
N GLU A 137 -2.35 -1.98 -10.30
CA GLU A 137 -2.56 -3.43 -10.32
C GLU A 137 -1.68 -4.08 -11.42
N LYS A 138 -1.13 -5.26 -11.13
CA LYS A 138 -0.32 -6.07 -12.07
C LYS A 138 0.98 -5.42 -12.53
N SER A 139 1.54 -4.50 -11.75
CA SER A 139 2.82 -3.85 -12.06
C SER A 139 3.97 -4.86 -12.15
N LEU A 140 4.12 -5.78 -11.20
CA LEU A 140 5.16 -6.82 -11.22
C LEU A 140 4.92 -7.83 -12.36
N THR A 141 3.68 -8.24 -12.58
CA THR A 141 3.32 -9.09 -13.74
C THR A 141 3.67 -8.40 -15.06
N GLY A 142 3.47 -7.09 -15.16
CA GLY A 142 3.89 -6.27 -16.30
C GLY A 142 5.41 -6.28 -16.50
N ILE A 143 6.17 -6.12 -15.41
CA ILE A 143 7.63 -6.22 -15.41
C ILE A 143 8.06 -7.62 -15.86
N TYR A 144 7.48 -8.68 -15.30
CA TYR A 144 7.84 -10.06 -15.65
C TYR A 144 7.53 -10.39 -17.12
N ARG A 145 6.39 -9.90 -17.63
CA ARG A 145 6.02 -10.04 -19.04
C ARG A 145 7.05 -9.38 -19.95
N ASN A 146 7.45 -8.15 -19.65
CA ASN A 146 8.44 -7.42 -20.43
C ASN A 146 9.82 -8.08 -20.35
N PHE A 147 10.23 -8.49 -19.15
CA PHE A 147 11.48 -9.21 -18.87
C PHE A 147 11.56 -10.59 -19.55
N SER A 148 10.41 -11.15 -19.93
CA SER A 148 10.29 -12.44 -20.64
C SER A 148 10.01 -12.28 -22.15
N SER A 149 10.04 -11.06 -22.67
CA SER A 149 9.71 -10.76 -24.07
C SER A 149 10.83 -11.18 -25.02
N ALA A 150 10.53 -12.06 -25.98
CA ALA A 150 11.50 -12.50 -26.99
C ALA A 150 12.07 -11.33 -27.81
N ARG A 151 11.25 -10.33 -28.14
CA ARG A 151 11.66 -9.14 -28.90
C ARG A 151 12.68 -8.31 -28.12
N TRP A 152 12.41 -8.05 -26.84
CA TRP A 152 13.32 -7.28 -26.00
C TRP A 152 14.60 -8.07 -25.71
N MET A 153 14.48 -9.39 -25.56
CA MET A 153 15.64 -10.23 -25.30
C MET A 153 16.60 -10.31 -26.48
N TRP A 154 16.07 -10.39 -27.70
CA TRP A 154 16.92 -10.37 -28.90
C TRP A 154 17.71 -9.07 -28.99
N ARG A 155 17.05 -7.91 -28.79
CA ARG A 155 17.71 -6.59 -28.78
C ARG A 155 18.76 -6.46 -27.68
N TYR A 156 18.45 -6.94 -26.48
CA TYR A 156 19.41 -6.94 -25.37
C TYR A 156 20.65 -7.78 -25.72
N HIS A 157 20.47 -8.96 -26.31
CA HIS A 157 21.59 -9.82 -26.71
C HIS A 157 22.42 -9.20 -27.84
N GLU A 158 21.81 -8.48 -28.78
CA GLU A 158 22.55 -7.72 -29.80
C GLU A 158 23.37 -6.60 -29.18
N ALA A 159 22.77 -5.82 -28.28
CA ALA A 159 23.47 -4.77 -27.55
C ALA A 159 24.63 -5.36 -26.71
N TRP A 160 24.40 -6.48 -26.00
CA TRP A 160 25.46 -7.15 -25.26
C TRP A 160 26.62 -7.61 -26.16
N ARG A 161 26.34 -8.17 -27.34
CA ARG A 161 27.41 -8.54 -28.29
C ARG A 161 28.20 -7.33 -28.78
N PHE A 162 27.51 -6.21 -29.04
CA PHE A 162 28.16 -4.97 -29.41
C PHE A 162 29.05 -4.44 -28.28
N TYR A 163 28.53 -4.47 -27.05
CA TYR A 163 29.31 -4.11 -25.86
C TYR A 163 30.57 -4.97 -25.72
N GLU A 164 30.44 -6.29 -25.85
CA GLU A 164 31.56 -7.23 -25.74
C GLU A 164 32.64 -6.94 -26.80
N ALA A 165 32.21 -6.68 -28.05
CA ALA A 165 33.13 -6.41 -29.16
C ALA A 165 33.86 -5.06 -29.02
N HIS A 166 33.21 -4.06 -28.42
CA HIS A 166 33.72 -2.69 -28.31
C HIS A 166 33.99 -2.26 -26.86
N ARG A 167 34.19 -3.22 -25.94
CA ARG A 167 34.22 -2.97 -24.49
C ARG A 167 35.22 -1.89 -24.10
N GLN A 168 36.45 -2.00 -24.62
CA GLN A 168 37.52 -1.06 -24.33
C GLN A 168 37.25 0.31 -24.95
N GLU A 169 36.83 0.35 -26.21
CA GLU A 169 36.49 1.60 -26.92
C GLU A 169 35.36 2.37 -26.21
N ILE A 170 34.33 1.66 -25.73
CA ILE A 170 33.23 2.25 -24.96
C ILE A 170 33.77 2.84 -23.65
N ALA A 171 34.59 2.10 -22.90
CA ALA A 171 35.16 2.58 -21.65
C ALA A 171 36.02 3.85 -21.87
N ASP A 172 36.84 3.86 -22.91
CA ASP A 172 37.72 4.99 -23.23
C ASP A 172 36.92 6.21 -23.73
N ALA A 173 35.88 6.00 -24.53
CA ALA A 173 34.97 7.06 -24.96
C ALA A 173 34.20 7.69 -23.78
N LEU A 174 33.80 6.88 -22.78
CA LEU A 174 33.14 7.38 -21.58
C LEU A 174 34.10 8.17 -20.69
N LYS A 175 35.30 7.64 -20.45
CA LYS A 175 36.34 8.29 -19.62
C LYS A 175 36.78 9.62 -20.22
N SER A 176 37.04 9.67 -21.52
CA SER A 176 37.45 10.91 -22.21
C SER A 176 36.40 12.01 -22.18
N SER A 177 35.13 11.67 -21.90
CA SER A 177 34.02 12.62 -21.78
C SER A 177 33.59 12.91 -20.34
N GLY A 178 34.43 12.59 -19.34
CA GLY A 178 34.12 12.83 -17.93
C GLY A 178 33.05 11.90 -17.35
N MET A 179 32.69 10.82 -18.04
CA MET A 179 31.71 9.81 -17.60
C MET A 179 32.41 8.53 -17.09
N GLY A 180 33.61 8.66 -16.49
CA GLY A 180 34.38 7.52 -15.98
C GLY A 180 33.59 6.64 -15.00
N LEU A 181 32.81 7.26 -14.11
CA LEU A 181 31.96 6.56 -13.17
C LEU A 181 30.88 5.68 -13.84
N LEU A 182 30.40 6.06 -15.04
CA LEU A 182 29.49 5.23 -15.82
C LEU A 182 30.18 3.94 -16.29
N ALA A 183 31.45 4.04 -16.69
CA ALA A 183 32.23 2.88 -17.10
C ALA A 183 32.40 1.90 -15.92
N ASP A 184 32.63 2.43 -14.72
CA ASP A 184 32.71 1.63 -13.49
C ASP A 184 31.37 0.93 -13.17
N TRP A 185 30.25 1.65 -13.29
CA TRP A 185 28.91 1.03 -13.12
C TRP A 185 28.64 -0.04 -14.16
N LEU A 186 28.98 0.22 -15.43
CA LEU A 186 28.77 -0.74 -16.49
C LEU A 186 29.61 -2.01 -16.29
N HIS A 187 30.84 -1.84 -15.80
CA HIS A 187 31.71 -2.94 -15.39
C HIS A 187 31.11 -3.74 -14.21
N ALA A 188 30.59 -3.05 -13.20
CA ALA A 188 29.92 -3.69 -12.05
C ALA A 188 28.64 -4.45 -12.44
N GLU A 189 28.01 -4.12 -13.56
CA GLU A 189 26.83 -4.84 -14.07
C GLU A 189 27.19 -6.10 -14.89
N GLU A 190 28.44 -6.25 -15.34
CA GLU A 190 28.90 -7.40 -16.16
C GLU A 190 28.57 -8.79 -15.55
N PRO A 191 28.73 -9.04 -14.24
CA PRO A 191 28.40 -10.33 -13.64
C PRO A 191 26.93 -10.74 -13.80
N PHE A 192 26.03 -9.77 -14.05
CA PHE A 192 24.60 -9.97 -14.20
C PHE A 192 24.15 -10.11 -15.66
N PHE A 193 25.06 -10.01 -16.62
CA PHE A 193 24.71 -10.12 -18.04
C PHE A 193 24.29 -11.54 -18.39
N GLU A 194 23.14 -11.66 -19.06
CA GLU A 194 22.65 -12.95 -19.53
C GLU A 194 23.16 -13.21 -20.95
N SER A 195 24.24 -13.99 -21.06
CA SER A 195 24.87 -14.35 -22.35
C SER A 195 24.16 -15.52 -23.06
N ARG A 196 23.31 -16.28 -22.36
CA ARG A 196 22.78 -17.56 -22.86
C ARG A 196 21.36 -17.46 -23.38
N ARG A 197 21.18 -17.64 -24.70
CA ARG A 197 19.86 -17.65 -25.36
C ARG A 197 18.85 -18.63 -24.74
N ARG A 198 19.32 -19.79 -24.27
CA ARG A 198 18.49 -20.83 -23.63
C ARG A 198 17.78 -20.35 -22.36
N GLU A 199 18.42 -19.48 -21.58
CA GLU A 199 17.83 -19.00 -20.33
C GLU A 199 16.63 -18.08 -20.60
N PHE A 200 16.62 -17.38 -21.74
CA PHE A 200 15.44 -16.63 -22.21
C PHE A 200 14.28 -17.53 -22.58
N ILE A 201 14.53 -18.62 -23.30
CA ILE A 201 13.48 -19.58 -23.69
C ILE A 201 12.85 -20.17 -22.43
N LYS A 202 13.69 -20.62 -21.48
CA LYS A 202 13.22 -21.11 -20.18
C LYS A 202 12.39 -20.06 -19.44
N ARG A 203 12.84 -18.80 -19.41
CA ARG A 203 12.11 -17.68 -18.77
C ARG A 203 10.74 -17.44 -19.41
N LYS A 204 10.67 -17.45 -20.75
CA LYS A 204 9.41 -17.30 -21.51
C LYS A 204 8.44 -18.45 -21.23
N ILE A 205 8.92 -19.70 -21.19
CA ILE A 205 8.11 -20.86 -20.82
C ILE A 205 7.57 -20.71 -19.40
N ARG A 206 8.44 -20.40 -18.43
CA ARG A 206 8.04 -20.14 -17.03
C ARG A 206 6.97 -19.06 -16.93
N TYR A 207 7.12 -17.94 -17.66
CA TYR A 207 6.13 -16.88 -17.71
C TYR A 207 4.78 -17.37 -18.27
N ARG A 208 4.80 -18.17 -19.34
CA ARG A 208 3.55 -18.71 -19.92
C ARG A 208 2.81 -19.62 -18.94
N ILE A 209 3.53 -20.48 -18.22
CA ILE A 209 2.95 -21.34 -17.17
C ILE A 209 2.36 -20.46 -16.06
N HIS A 210 3.10 -19.45 -15.60
CA HIS A 210 2.63 -18.50 -14.59
C HIS A 210 1.37 -17.74 -15.03
N ALA A 211 1.38 -17.18 -16.25
CA ALA A 211 0.25 -16.44 -16.82
C ALA A 211 -0.98 -17.33 -17.08
N PHE A 212 -0.80 -18.64 -17.27
CA PHE A 212 -1.90 -19.59 -17.34
C PHE A 212 -2.53 -19.81 -15.96
N LYS A 213 -1.72 -20.05 -14.92
CA LYS A 213 -2.19 -20.20 -13.53
C LYS A 213 -2.98 -18.96 -13.05
N LEU A 214 -2.49 -17.76 -13.32
CA LEU A 214 -3.17 -16.51 -12.93
C LEU A 214 -4.54 -16.34 -13.60
N ARG A 215 -4.69 -16.75 -14.86
CA ARG A 215 -5.95 -16.61 -15.60
C ARG A 215 -7.08 -17.45 -15.00
N GLN A 216 -6.78 -18.67 -14.55
CA GLN A 216 -7.76 -19.55 -13.90
C GLN A 216 -8.29 -18.94 -12.59
N VAL A 217 -7.39 -18.38 -11.77
CA VAL A 217 -7.75 -17.73 -10.49
C VAL A 217 -8.55 -16.44 -10.71
N ALA A 218 -8.26 -15.68 -11.76
CA ALA A 218 -8.92 -14.40 -12.04
C ALA A 218 -10.41 -14.56 -12.40
N SER A 219 -10.80 -15.65 -13.07
CA SER A 219 -12.20 -15.93 -13.40
C SER A 219 -13.01 -16.25 -12.14
N TYR A 220 -12.48 -17.12 -11.26
CA TYR A 220 -13.11 -17.44 -9.98
C TYR A 220 -13.24 -16.21 -9.07
N LYS A 221 -12.18 -15.39 -8.97
CA LYS A 221 -12.21 -14.16 -8.17
C LYS A 221 -13.31 -13.19 -8.60
N ARG A 222 -13.56 -13.05 -9.91
CA ARG A 222 -14.63 -12.17 -10.41
C ARG A 222 -16.01 -12.65 -9.98
N VAL A 223 -16.28 -13.95 -10.11
CA VAL A 223 -17.55 -14.55 -9.68
C VAL A 223 -17.75 -14.37 -8.17
N MET A 224 -16.74 -14.71 -7.37
CA MET A 224 -16.82 -14.56 -5.92
C MET A 224 -16.98 -13.11 -5.49
N PHE A 225 -16.31 -12.16 -6.14
CA PHE A 225 -16.48 -10.74 -5.86
C PHE A 225 -17.93 -10.28 -6.07
N HIS A 226 -18.58 -10.71 -7.15
CA HIS A 226 -19.99 -10.37 -7.38
C HIS A 226 -20.90 -10.95 -6.29
N LEU A 227 -20.67 -12.19 -5.87
CA LEU A 227 -21.42 -12.83 -4.80
C LEU A 227 -21.24 -12.08 -3.47
N PHE A 228 -20.00 -11.80 -3.07
CA PHE A 228 -19.69 -11.08 -1.83
C PHE A 228 -20.20 -9.63 -1.85
N ARG A 229 -20.13 -8.96 -2.99
CA ARG A 229 -20.69 -7.62 -3.12
C ARG A 229 -22.20 -7.64 -2.88
N LEU A 230 -22.92 -8.60 -3.48
CA LEU A 230 -24.36 -8.74 -3.29
C LEU A 230 -24.73 -9.07 -1.84
N SER A 231 -24.00 -9.98 -1.21
CA SER A 231 -24.26 -10.33 0.20
C SER A 231 -23.88 -9.21 1.15
N GLY A 232 -22.70 -8.60 0.97
CA GLY A 232 -22.19 -7.52 1.80
C GLY A 232 -23.02 -6.24 1.68
N SER A 233 -23.45 -5.88 0.46
CA SER A 233 -24.37 -4.76 0.25
C SER A 233 -25.74 -5.05 0.87
N ALA A 234 -26.26 -6.28 0.72
CA ALA A 234 -27.53 -6.66 1.32
C ALA A 234 -27.48 -6.58 2.85
N ILE A 235 -26.42 -7.10 3.50
CA ILE A 235 -26.25 -7.02 4.95
C ILE A 235 -26.13 -5.56 5.41
N ALA A 236 -25.40 -4.72 4.67
CA ALA A 236 -25.21 -3.31 5.01
C ALA A 236 -26.46 -2.44 4.82
N ASP A 237 -27.33 -2.77 3.87
CA ASP A 237 -28.55 -2.00 3.55
C ASP A 237 -29.81 -2.55 4.24
N MET A 238 -29.75 -3.73 4.86
CA MET A 238 -30.89 -4.32 5.57
C MET A 238 -31.13 -3.60 6.91
N LYS A 239 -32.11 -2.70 6.91
CA LYS A 239 -32.79 -2.23 8.13
C LYS A 239 -34.00 -3.12 8.40
N HIS A 240 -34.38 -3.31 9.68
CA HIS A 240 -35.59 -4.06 10.01
C HIS A 240 -36.82 -3.51 9.25
N PRO A 241 -37.55 -4.34 8.45
CA PRO A 241 -38.62 -3.87 7.54
C PRO A 241 -39.78 -3.13 8.23
N PHE A 242 -39.90 -3.26 9.55
CA PHE A 242 -41.01 -2.73 10.35
C PHE A 242 -40.64 -1.52 11.21
N MET A 243 -39.38 -1.06 11.18
CA MET A 243 -38.93 0.12 11.93
C MET A 243 -38.18 1.09 11.02
N ARG A 244 -38.87 2.12 10.51
CA ARG A 244 -38.22 3.30 9.92
C ARG A 244 -38.03 4.32 11.03
N ARG A 245 -36.92 4.23 11.74
CA ARG A 245 -36.51 5.25 12.70
C ARG A 245 -35.97 6.48 11.97
N THR A 246 -36.47 7.65 12.35
CA THR A 246 -35.88 8.94 12.00
C THR A 246 -34.63 9.18 12.86
N GLN A 247 -33.76 10.12 12.48
CA GLN A 247 -32.58 10.45 13.30
C GLN A 247 -32.94 10.89 14.74
N ALA A 248 -34.18 11.32 14.97
CA ALA A 248 -34.73 11.66 16.27
C ALA A 248 -35.00 10.43 17.18
N ASP A 249 -34.91 9.21 16.65
CA ASP A 249 -35.19 7.99 17.39
C ASP A 249 -33.93 7.26 17.90
N HIS A 250 -32.73 7.78 17.61
CA HIS A 250 -31.47 7.27 18.17
C HIS A 250 -31.33 7.68 19.63
N ARG A 251 -30.77 6.78 20.46
CA ARG A 251 -30.60 7.05 21.90
C ARG A 251 -29.57 8.14 22.20
N VAL A 252 -28.56 8.30 21.34
CA VAL A 252 -27.58 9.39 21.48
C VAL A 252 -28.23 10.71 21.04
N SER A 253 -28.63 11.52 22.02
CA SER A 253 -29.18 12.86 21.78
C SER A 253 -28.10 13.87 21.37
N ARG A 254 -28.52 15.07 20.93
CA ARG A 254 -27.60 16.18 20.68
C ARG A 254 -26.82 16.56 21.93
N GLU A 255 -27.43 16.54 23.12
CA GLU A 255 -26.69 16.83 24.36
C GLU A 255 -25.62 15.77 24.64
N ILE A 256 -25.95 14.48 24.46
CA ILE A 256 -24.98 13.39 24.64
C ILE A 256 -23.83 13.51 23.63
N CYS A 257 -24.12 13.85 22.38
CA CYS A 257 -23.09 14.09 21.36
C CYS A 257 -22.17 15.24 21.75
N LEU A 258 -22.70 16.35 22.28
CA LEU A 258 -21.90 17.49 22.77
C LEU A 258 -21.06 17.12 24.00
N THR A 259 -21.64 16.34 24.93
CA THR A 259 -20.92 15.81 26.09
C THR A 259 -19.76 14.92 25.63
N ALA A 260 -19.99 13.99 24.71
CA ALA A 260 -18.94 13.15 24.13
C ALA A 260 -17.86 14.00 23.44
N ALA A 261 -18.24 14.98 22.62
CA ALA A 261 -17.32 15.89 21.94
C ALA A 261 -16.38 16.61 22.91
N SER A 262 -16.86 16.98 24.11
CA SER A 262 -16.03 17.63 25.14
C SER A 262 -14.98 16.70 25.77
N LYS A 263 -15.13 15.38 25.62
CA LYS A 263 -14.24 14.37 26.18
C LYS A 263 -13.28 13.78 25.15
N LEU A 264 -13.58 13.90 23.85
CA LEU A 264 -12.81 13.31 22.76
C LEU A 264 -11.47 14.05 22.52
N SER A 265 -10.44 13.27 22.19
CA SER A 265 -9.11 13.72 21.80
C SER A 265 -8.63 12.98 20.55
N PRO A 266 -7.79 13.60 19.69
CA PRO A 266 -7.29 12.93 18.50
C PRO A 266 -6.67 11.58 18.83
N GLY A 267 -7.00 10.58 18.02
CA GLY A 267 -6.60 9.18 18.21
C GLY A 267 -7.61 8.33 18.96
N ASP A 268 -8.63 8.93 19.58
CA ASP A 268 -9.70 8.15 20.18
C ASP A 268 -10.38 7.27 19.12
N VAL A 269 -10.52 5.99 19.44
CA VAL A 269 -11.28 5.02 18.64
C VAL A 269 -12.69 4.99 19.20
N ILE A 270 -13.66 5.37 18.37
CA ILE A 270 -15.08 5.35 18.74
C ILE A 270 -15.67 4.04 18.21
N VAL A 271 -16.14 3.20 19.12
CA VAL A 271 -16.80 1.94 18.79
C VAL A 271 -18.29 2.14 18.99
N THR A 272 -19.11 1.81 17.98
CA THR A 272 -20.53 2.16 17.95
C THR A 272 -21.43 0.98 17.64
N ARG A 273 -22.69 1.10 18.08
CA ARG A 273 -23.77 0.15 17.83
C ARG A 273 -25.07 0.89 17.50
N HIS A 274 -25.75 0.42 16.45
CA HIS A 274 -27.15 0.73 16.18
C HIS A 274 -28.00 -0.45 16.60
N ASP A 275 -29.09 -0.25 17.34
CA ASP A 275 -29.95 -1.35 17.81
C ASP A 275 -30.83 -1.93 16.68
N ASP A 276 -31.09 -1.16 15.62
CA ASP A 276 -31.97 -1.52 14.50
C ASP A 276 -31.24 -2.08 13.27
N ALA A 277 -29.90 -2.13 13.30
CA ALA A 277 -29.10 -2.63 12.20
C ALA A 277 -29.08 -4.16 12.19
N MET A 278 -29.56 -4.77 11.10
CA MET A 278 -29.51 -6.23 10.92
C MET A 278 -28.07 -6.76 10.90
N SER A 279 -27.06 -5.90 10.69
CA SER A 279 -25.64 -6.27 10.83
C SER A 279 -25.32 -6.89 12.19
N ASN A 280 -26.05 -6.54 13.26
CA ASN A 280 -25.90 -7.16 14.59
C ASN A 280 -26.26 -8.65 14.62
N LEU A 281 -27.10 -9.11 13.68
CA LEU A 281 -27.49 -10.52 13.55
C LEU A 281 -26.47 -11.33 12.71
N PHE A 282 -25.59 -10.65 11.97
CA PHE A 282 -24.64 -11.29 11.04
C PHE A 282 -23.17 -11.08 11.41
N LEU A 283 -22.85 -10.08 12.24
CA LEU A 283 -21.53 -9.84 12.81
C LEU A 283 -21.56 -10.27 14.28
N PRO A 284 -20.76 -11.26 14.71
CA PRO A 284 -20.67 -11.65 16.11
C PRO A 284 -20.19 -10.48 16.97
N GLY A 285 -20.83 -10.29 18.12
CA GLY A 285 -20.46 -9.28 19.10
C GLY A 285 -21.53 -8.20 19.34
N PHE A 286 -21.39 -7.48 20.45
CA PHE A 286 -22.16 -6.29 20.77
C PHE A 286 -21.76 -5.08 19.91
N TRP A 287 -20.48 -5.00 19.51
CA TRP A 287 -19.86 -3.84 18.87
C TRP A 287 -19.54 -4.05 17.38
N PRO A 288 -20.43 -3.64 16.45
CA PRO A 288 -20.27 -3.92 15.02
C PRO A 288 -19.35 -2.95 14.26
N HIS A 289 -19.13 -1.73 14.76
CA HIS A 289 -18.49 -0.66 13.99
C HIS A 289 -17.44 0.10 14.79
N ALA A 290 -16.42 0.63 14.10
CA ALA A 290 -15.38 1.46 14.70
C ALA A 290 -14.99 2.62 13.77
N SER A 291 -14.71 3.77 14.35
CA SER A 291 -14.25 4.97 13.66
C SER A 291 -13.12 5.67 14.43
N LEU A 292 -12.35 6.50 13.73
CA LEU A 292 -11.19 7.20 14.31
C LEU A 292 -11.49 8.68 14.46
N TYR A 293 -11.41 9.20 15.68
CA TYR A 293 -11.51 10.64 15.92
C TYR A 293 -10.17 11.31 15.62
N LEU A 294 -10.13 12.19 14.61
CA LEU A 294 -8.96 12.99 14.24
C LEU A 294 -8.85 14.30 15.01
N GLY A 295 -9.92 14.72 15.69
CA GLY A 295 -10.02 16.03 16.33
C GLY A 295 -10.50 17.14 15.41
N ASN A 296 -10.87 18.27 15.99
CA ASN A 296 -11.15 19.50 15.25
C ASN A 296 -9.86 20.13 14.70
N LEU A 297 -9.99 21.18 13.88
CA LEU A 297 -8.86 21.89 13.26
C LEU A 297 -7.79 22.28 14.30
N LYS A 298 -8.18 22.90 15.42
CA LYS A 298 -7.25 23.32 16.47
C LYS A 298 -6.49 22.15 17.09
N GLN A 299 -7.16 21.02 17.34
CA GLN A 299 -6.51 19.82 17.90
C GLN A 299 -5.52 19.21 16.90
N ARG A 300 -5.85 19.20 15.60
CA ARG A 300 -4.96 18.72 14.54
C ARG A 300 -3.73 19.62 14.37
N ASP A 301 -3.92 20.93 14.41
CA ASP A 301 -2.83 21.90 14.34
C ASP A 301 -1.84 21.73 15.50
N LEU A 302 -2.33 21.48 16.72
CA LEU A 302 -1.48 21.21 17.89
C LEU A 302 -0.63 19.94 17.74
N LEU A 303 -1.12 18.95 16.98
CA LEU A 303 -0.40 17.72 16.67
C LEU A 303 0.46 17.83 15.40
N ASN A 304 0.45 18.98 14.72
CA ASN A 304 1.13 19.19 13.45
C ASN A 304 0.76 18.14 12.39
N LEU A 305 -0.53 17.80 12.31
CA LEU A 305 -1.05 16.89 11.29
C LEU A 305 -1.16 17.58 9.94
N SER A 306 -1.00 16.81 8.87
CA SER A 306 -1.24 17.25 7.50
C SER A 306 -2.68 17.77 7.34
N PRO A 307 -2.90 18.86 6.57
CA PRO A 307 -4.25 19.32 6.25
C PRO A 307 -5.08 18.23 5.57
N ILE A 308 -6.33 18.09 6.00
CA ILE A 308 -7.30 17.18 5.39
C ILE A 308 -8.18 17.92 4.37
N SER A 309 -8.77 17.19 3.43
CA SER A 309 -9.62 17.75 2.36
C SER A 309 -10.92 18.41 2.87
N SER A 310 -11.40 18.01 4.05
CA SER A 310 -12.61 18.51 4.71
C SER A 310 -12.32 18.98 6.15
N PRO A 311 -11.70 20.17 6.34
CA PRO A 311 -11.23 20.63 7.66
C PRO A 311 -12.34 20.84 8.71
N GLU A 312 -13.60 20.87 8.31
CA GLU A 312 -14.79 20.98 9.18
C GLU A 312 -15.20 19.66 9.84
N THR A 313 -14.63 18.54 9.40
CA THR A 313 -14.94 17.19 9.90
C THR A 313 -13.98 16.77 11.01
N GLU A 314 -14.36 15.80 11.83
CA GLU A 314 -13.58 15.36 13.00
C GLU A 314 -13.29 13.86 13.03
N VAL A 315 -13.99 13.05 12.23
CA VAL A 315 -13.91 11.59 12.25
C VAL A 315 -13.47 11.07 10.89
N LEU A 316 -12.60 10.06 10.88
CA LEU A 316 -12.31 9.23 9.71
C LEU A 316 -12.93 7.85 9.89
N GLU A 317 -13.75 7.43 8.95
CA GLU A 317 -14.38 6.10 8.99
C GLU A 317 -14.66 5.53 7.61
N ALA A 318 -14.70 4.19 7.55
CA ALA A 318 -15.07 3.47 6.34
C ALA A 318 -16.52 2.97 6.42
N LYS A 319 -17.36 3.51 5.53
CA LYS A 319 -18.73 3.06 5.28
C LYS A 319 -18.83 2.57 3.82
N LYS A 320 -20.00 2.12 3.39
CA LYS A 320 -20.22 1.54 2.04
C LYS A 320 -19.80 2.43 0.87
N ASP A 321 -19.78 3.74 1.09
CA ASP A 321 -19.36 4.82 0.19
C ASP A 321 -17.84 5.07 0.19
N GLY A 322 -17.09 4.42 1.09
CA GLY A 322 -15.64 4.47 1.17
C GLY A 322 -15.13 4.97 2.52
N VAL A 323 -13.82 5.21 2.56
CA VAL A 323 -13.09 5.83 3.67
C VAL A 323 -13.18 7.35 3.50
N LEU A 324 -13.95 8.02 4.35
CA LEU A 324 -14.23 9.45 4.21
C LEU A 324 -14.10 10.16 5.56
N PHE A 325 -13.80 11.46 5.51
CA PHE A 325 -13.93 12.32 6.68
C PHE A 325 -15.39 12.70 6.93
N ARG A 326 -15.80 12.74 8.19
CA ARG A 326 -17.19 12.95 8.60
C ARG A 326 -17.32 13.78 9.85
N HIS A 327 -18.49 14.39 9.97
CA HIS A 327 -18.87 15.12 11.16
C HIS A 327 -19.18 14.16 12.31
N LEU A 328 -18.73 14.51 13.51
CA LEU A 328 -18.96 13.70 14.71
C LEU A 328 -20.47 13.39 14.95
N PRO A 329 -21.43 14.31 14.77
CA PRO A 329 -22.86 14.00 14.91
C PRO A 329 -23.39 12.94 13.91
N GLU A 330 -22.75 12.78 12.75
CA GLU A 330 -23.09 11.70 11.82
C GLU A 330 -22.62 10.35 12.36
N THR A 331 -21.43 10.31 12.96
CA THR A 331 -20.83 9.10 13.55
C THR A 331 -21.57 8.67 14.82
N LEU A 332 -21.94 9.65 15.66
CA LEU A 332 -22.63 9.42 16.93
C LEU A 332 -24.15 9.39 16.80
N GLY A 333 -24.70 9.38 15.58
CA GLY A 333 -26.12 9.10 15.34
C GLY A 333 -26.45 7.62 15.56
N VAL A 334 -26.20 7.09 16.75
CA VAL A 334 -26.22 5.67 17.12
C VAL A 334 -26.98 5.45 18.42
N ASP A 335 -27.11 4.18 18.86
CA ASP A 335 -27.83 3.83 20.08
C ASP A 335 -26.90 3.58 21.28
N ALA A 336 -25.68 3.11 21.02
CA ALA A 336 -24.64 2.98 22.03
C ALA A 336 -23.26 3.28 21.41
N PHE A 337 -22.34 3.76 22.24
CA PHE A 337 -20.94 3.91 21.88
C PHE A 337 -20.02 3.72 23.09
N CYS A 338 -18.77 3.35 22.82
CA CYS A 338 -17.67 3.52 23.77
C CYS A 338 -16.47 4.16 23.07
N VAL A 339 -15.63 4.83 23.85
CA VAL A 339 -14.45 5.55 23.37
C VAL A 339 -13.21 4.91 23.99
N LEU A 340 -12.30 4.46 23.13
CA LEU A 340 -11.01 3.90 23.53
C LEU A 340 -9.91 4.90 23.19
N ARG A 341 -9.16 5.34 24.20
CA ARG A 341 -8.07 6.29 24.04
C ARG A 341 -6.72 5.58 23.97
N PRO A 342 -5.90 5.78 22.93
CA PRO A 342 -4.54 5.24 22.88
C PRO A 342 -3.67 5.94 23.93
N MET A 343 -2.88 5.16 24.65
CA MET A 343 -1.93 5.61 25.68
C MET A 343 -0.50 5.53 25.14
N ILE A 344 -0.22 6.34 24.11
CA ILE A 344 1.07 6.42 23.42
C ILE A 344 1.57 7.86 23.36
N GLU A 345 2.86 8.03 23.10
CA GLU A 345 3.48 9.34 22.95
C GLU A 345 2.92 10.12 21.75
N SER A 346 2.98 11.45 21.81
CA SER A 346 2.41 12.33 20.77
C SER A 346 3.04 12.14 19.39
N THR A 347 4.33 11.77 19.31
CA THR A 347 5.04 11.47 18.07
C THR A 347 4.49 10.23 17.38
N LEU A 348 4.28 9.16 18.16
CA LEU A 348 3.67 7.90 17.71
C LEU A 348 2.20 8.10 17.35
N LEU A 349 1.46 8.87 18.16
CA LEU A 349 0.09 9.24 17.84
C LEU A 349 0.01 9.98 16.50
N ARG A 350 0.89 10.96 16.28
CA ARG A 350 0.96 11.70 15.01
C ARG A 350 1.22 10.75 13.84
N GLU A 351 2.17 9.82 13.98
CA GLU A 351 2.44 8.78 12.98
C GLU A 351 1.17 7.97 12.65
N ALA A 352 0.47 7.46 13.67
CA ALA A 352 -0.75 6.68 13.48
C ALA A 352 -1.84 7.47 12.75
N LEU A 353 -2.02 8.74 13.10
CA LEU A 353 -3.03 9.61 12.48
C LEU A 353 -2.69 9.97 11.04
N GLU A 354 -1.42 10.24 10.71
CA GLU A 354 -0.97 10.45 9.33
C GLU A 354 -1.17 9.21 8.46
N ARG A 355 -0.86 8.02 9.01
CA ARG A 355 -1.14 6.73 8.36
C ARG A 355 -2.63 6.58 8.09
N ALA A 356 -3.48 6.87 9.07
CA ALA A 356 -4.94 6.81 8.91
C ALA A 356 -5.43 7.79 7.83
N ILE A 357 -5.05 9.06 7.92
CA ILE A 357 -5.43 10.13 6.96
C ILE A 357 -5.07 9.73 5.53
N SER A 358 -3.91 9.09 5.33
CA SER A 358 -3.48 8.63 4.00
C SER A 358 -4.46 7.67 3.33
N HIS A 359 -5.32 6.99 4.09
CA HIS A 359 -6.29 6.03 3.56
C HIS A 359 -7.60 6.64 3.05
N GLU A 360 -7.82 7.95 3.23
CA GLU A 360 -9.00 8.62 2.71
C GLU A 360 -9.15 8.43 1.19
N GLY A 361 -10.40 8.36 0.73
CA GLY A 361 -10.76 8.15 -0.67
C GLY A 361 -10.70 6.68 -1.13
N LYS A 362 -10.23 5.75 -0.28
CA LYS A 362 -10.30 4.31 -0.59
C LYS A 362 -11.75 3.83 -0.59
N LEU A 363 -12.04 2.88 -1.48
CA LEU A 363 -13.37 2.27 -1.58
C LEU A 363 -13.59 1.25 -0.45
N TYR A 364 -14.86 0.96 -0.16
CA TYR A 364 -15.22 -0.04 0.84
C TYR A 364 -14.88 -1.47 0.39
N ASP A 365 -14.36 -2.29 1.31
CA ASP A 365 -14.13 -3.72 1.07
C ASP A 365 -15.31 -4.61 1.48
N PHE A 366 -16.16 -4.94 0.50
CA PHE A 366 -17.26 -5.88 0.70
C PHE A 366 -16.84 -7.36 0.84
N VAL A 367 -15.55 -7.67 0.67
CA VAL A 367 -15.01 -9.04 0.78
C VAL A 367 -14.45 -9.32 2.19
N PHE A 368 -14.25 -8.28 3.00
CA PHE A 368 -13.74 -8.35 4.36
C PHE A 368 -12.43 -9.15 4.43
N ASP A 369 -11.38 -8.70 3.74
CA ASP A 369 -10.11 -9.42 3.61
C ASP A 369 -8.91 -8.50 3.82
N PHE A 370 -8.48 -8.37 5.08
CA PHE A 370 -7.47 -7.40 5.56
C PHE A 370 -6.06 -7.65 5.00
N ARG A 371 -5.89 -8.74 4.24
CA ARG A 371 -4.64 -9.02 3.52
C ARG A 371 -4.38 -8.02 2.39
N LYS A 372 -5.42 -7.31 1.92
CA LYS A 372 -5.33 -6.29 0.88
C LYS A 372 -5.58 -4.91 1.46
N ALA A 373 -4.89 -3.90 0.92
CA ALA A 373 -5.00 -2.52 1.36
C ALA A 373 -5.70 -1.61 0.34
N ASP A 374 -6.09 -2.10 -0.84
CA ASP A 374 -6.68 -1.27 -1.90
C ASP A 374 -8.10 -0.75 -1.58
N ARG A 375 -8.77 -1.42 -0.64
CA ARG A 375 -10.11 -1.14 -0.14
C ARG A 375 -10.15 -1.50 1.34
N LEU A 376 -10.89 -0.76 2.15
CA LEU A 376 -10.90 -0.94 3.60
C LEU A 376 -12.31 -1.08 4.17
N VAL A 377 -12.40 -1.70 5.34
CA VAL A 377 -13.56 -1.62 6.23
C VAL A 377 -13.26 -0.79 7.48
N CYS A 378 -14.29 -0.52 8.28
CA CYS A 378 -14.25 0.42 9.40
C CYS A 378 -13.11 0.15 10.40
N SER A 379 -13.03 -1.05 10.96
CA SER A 379 -11.96 -1.46 11.87
C SER A 379 -10.60 -1.65 11.19
N GLU A 380 -10.56 -1.81 9.87
CA GLU A 380 -9.30 -1.88 9.13
C GLU A 380 -8.58 -0.54 9.08
N VAL A 381 -9.33 0.58 9.06
CA VAL A 381 -8.75 1.92 9.19
C VAL A 381 -7.95 2.02 10.50
N ILE A 382 -8.52 1.54 11.60
CA ILE A 382 -7.87 1.56 12.93
C ILE A 382 -6.68 0.61 12.97
N TYR A 383 -6.86 -0.62 12.47
CA TYR A 383 -5.78 -1.61 12.36
C TYR A 383 -4.57 -1.06 11.61
N ARG A 384 -4.80 -0.41 10.46
CA ARG A 384 -3.72 0.15 9.64
C ARG A 384 -3.13 1.44 10.21
N ALA A 385 -3.90 2.20 10.98
CA ALA A 385 -3.39 3.36 11.68
C ALA A 385 -2.39 2.97 12.78
N TYR A 386 -2.74 1.97 13.61
CA TYR A 386 -2.03 1.70 14.86
C TYR A 386 -1.10 0.49 14.86
N HIS A 387 -1.34 -0.52 14.02
CA HIS A 387 -0.47 -1.71 14.03
C HIS A 387 0.97 -1.34 13.66
N GLY A 388 1.92 -1.75 14.52
CA GLY A 388 3.34 -1.45 14.36
C GLY A 388 3.73 -0.03 14.80
N VAL A 389 2.79 0.76 15.33
CA VAL A 389 3.11 2.06 15.94
C VAL A 389 3.51 1.84 17.40
N GLY A 390 4.80 2.03 17.68
CA GLY A 390 5.36 1.79 19.01
C GLY A 390 5.07 0.34 19.47
N PRO A 391 4.49 0.14 20.66
CA PRO A 391 4.22 -1.21 21.16
C PRO A 391 2.89 -1.81 20.67
N ILE A 392 2.08 -1.07 19.91
CA ILE A 392 0.75 -1.53 19.51
C ILE A 392 0.84 -2.61 18.43
N SER A 393 0.30 -3.78 18.75
CA SER A 393 0.17 -4.91 17.83
C SER A 393 -1.24 -5.48 17.91
N PHE A 394 -1.72 -5.95 16.77
CA PHE A 394 -3.03 -6.58 16.61
C PHE A 394 -2.89 -7.87 15.82
N GLU A 395 -3.68 -8.86 16.19
CA GLU A 395 -3.73 -10.16 15.52
C GLU A 395 -5.03 -10.32 14.73
N LEU A 396 -4.90 -10.68 13.45
CA LEU A 396 -6.05 -10.97 12.61
C LEU A 396 -6.64 -12.34 12.96
N VAL A 397 -7.96 -12.41 13.05
CA VAL A 397 -8.69 -13.66 13.25
C VAL A 397 -9.22 -14.21 11.94
N LYS A 398 -9.39 -15.53 11.86
CA LYS A 398 -9.92 -16.20 10.69
C LYS A 398 -11.43 -16.39 10.80
N ARG A 399 -12.23 -15.62 10.04
CA ARG A 399 -13.69 -15.78 9.95
C ARG A 399 -14.09 -16.10 8.51
N SER A 400 -14.87 -17.17 8.31
CA SER A 400 -15.33 -17.63 6.98
C SER A 400 -14.21 -17.76 5.92
N GLY A 401 -13.01 -18.20 6.35
CA GLY A 401 -11.85 -18.36 5.46
C GLY A 401 -11.11 -17.06 5.10
N LYS A 402 -11.50 -15.93 5.69
CA LYS A 402 -10.87 -14.61 5.55
C LYS A 402 -10.15 -14.21 6.83
N LEU A 403 -9.11 -13.39 6.67
CA LEU A 403 -8.45 -12.74 7.81
C LEU A 403 -9.06 -11.36 7.98
N VAL A 404 -9.56 -11.10 9.18
CA VAL A 404 -10.29 -9.89 9.56
C VAL A 404 -9.93 -9.50 10.98
N LEU A 405 -10.22 -8.26 11.33
CA LEU A 405 -10.24 -7.82 12.72
C LEU A 405 -11.55 -7.05 12.95
N PRO A 406 -12.63 -7.72 13.39
CA PRO A 406 -13.90 -7.08 13.73
C PRO A 406 -13.71 -5.97 14.77
N ALA A 407 -14.62 -4.99 14.80
CA ALA A 407 -14.53 -3.87 15.74
C ALA A 407 -14.48 -4.32 17.20
N GLU A 408 -15.25 -5.34 17.56
CA GLU A 408 -15.20 -5.92 18.90
C GLU A 408 -13.86 -6.60 19.24
N ASP A 409 -13.35 -7.44 18.34
CA ASP A 409 -12.05 -8.09 18.53
C ASP A 409 -10.92 -7.05 18.61
N LEU A 410 -11.03 -5.97 17.84
CA LEU A 410 -10.11 -4.83 17.90
C LEU A 410 -10.18 -4.16 19.28
N ALA A 411 -11.38 -3.84 19.76
CA ALA A 411 -11.58 -3.20 21.07
C ALA A 411 -11.02 -4.07 22.20
N ARG A 412 -11.29 -5.38 22.15
CA ARG A 412 -10.77 -6.36 23.10
C ARG A 412 -9.25 -6.42 23.09
N GLN A 413 -8.64 -6.56 21.91
CA GLN A 413 -7.17 -6.58 21.79
C GLN A 413 -6.54 -5.27 22.25
N ALA A 414 -7.15 -4.13 21.89
CA ALA A 414 -6.69 -2.80 22.30
C ALA A 414 -6.65 -2.67 23.83
N LEU A 415 -7.72 -3.04 24.52
CA LEU A 415 -7.79 -3.00 25.99
C LEU A 415 -6.83 -4.02 26.64
N ASN A 416 -6.80 -5.27 26.15
CA ASN A 416 -5.94 -6.32 26.69
C ASN A 416 -4.44 -6.01 26.52
N SER A 417 -4.06 -5.23 25.51
CA SER A 417 -2.68 -4.81 25.32
C SER A 417 -2.17 -3.86 26.40
N GLY A 418 -3.07 -3.20 27.15
CA GLY A 418 -2.72 -2.13 28.08
C GLY A 418 -2.26 -0.84 27.40
N HIS A 419 -2.41 -0.72 26.07
CA HIS A 419 -2.07 0.48 25.32
C HIS A 419 -3.29 1.35 24.97
N PHE A 420 -4.49 0.93 25.36
CA PHE A 420 -5.71 1.72 25.25
C PHE A 420 -6.49 1.70 26.57
N ALA A 421 -7.19 2.79 26.87
CA ALA A 421 -8.07 2.89 28.03
C ALA A 421 -9.48 3.33 27.61
N VAL A 422 -10.50 2.87 28.33
CA VAL A 422 -11.87 3.34 28.12
C VAL A 422 -11.98 4.77 28.66
N GLN A 423 -12.33 5.71 27.80
CA GLN A 423 -12.52 7.11 28.17
C GLN A 423 -13.94 7.38 28.66
N CYS A 424 -14.94 6.89 27.93
CA CYS A 424 -16.35 6.98 28.28
C CYS A 424 -17.18 5.97 27.47
N CYS A 425 -18.40 5.73 27.93
CA CYS A 425 -19.39 4.95 27.19
C CYS A 425 -20.81 5.48 27.41
N PHE A 426 -21.70 5.09 26.52
CA PHE A 426 -23.12 5.38 26.59
C PHE A 426 -23.93 4.23 26.00
N GLY A 427 -25.11 3.98 26.54
CA GLY A 427 -26.11 3.10 25.92
C GLY A 427 -26.03 1.62 26.33
N LEU A 428 -25.13 1.27 27.26
CA LEU A 428 -24.94 -0.11 27.75
C LEU A 428 -26.00 -0.52 28.78
N GLU A 429 -26.18 0.29 29.83
CA GLU A 429 -27.20 0.11 30.87
C GLU A 429 -28.15 1.31 30.93
N GLY A 430 -29.06 1.39 29.96
CA GLY A 430 -29.96 2.54 29.81
C GLY A 430 -29.32 3.72 29.08
N ASN A 431 -29.84 4.93 29.29
CA ASN A 431 -29.42 6.14 28.55
C ASN A 431 -28.51 7.04 29.38
N THR A 432 -27.51 6.44 30.03
CA THR A 432 -26.56 7.15 30.89
C THR A 432 -25.20 7.27 30.20
N PHE A 433 -24.59 8.45 30.34
CA PHE A 433 -23.21 8.69 29.94
C PHE A 433 -22.31 8.39 31.14
N ILE A 434 -21.33 7.51 30.97
CA ILE A 434 -20.51 6.97 32.05
C ILE A 434 -19.03 7.22 31.74
N GLU A 435 -18.26 7.54 32.77
CA GLU A 435 -16.82 7.82 32.70
C GLU A 435 -16.05 7.00 33.76
N GLY A 436 -14.74 6.94 33.63
CA GLY A 436 -13.85 6.36 34.64
C GLY A 436 -13.96 4.84 34.79
N ALA A 437 -13.75 4.35 36.01
CA ALA A 437 -13.70 2.91 36.29
C ALA A 437 -15.01 2.19 35.93
N SER A 438 -16.16 2.82 36.20
CA SER A 438 -17.47 2.24 35.86
C SER A 438 -17.67 2.07 34.36
N ALA A 439 -17.18 3.01 33.53
CA ALA A 439 -17.22 2.86 32.08
C ALA A 439 -16.35 1.70 31.61
N THR A 440 -15.18 1.52 32.24
CA THR A 440 -14.26 0.42 31.93
C THR A 440 -14.92 -0.94 32.23
N GLU A 441 -15.51 -1.08 33.42
CA GLU A 441 -16.20 -2.30 33.86
C GLU A 441 -17.34 -2.67 32.89
N GLN A 442 -18.24 -1.73 32.59
CA GLN A 442 -19.35 -2.01 31.68
C GLN A 442 -18.90 -2.36 30.26
N VAL A 443 -17.87 -1.70 29.73
CA VAL A 443 -17.33 -2.02 28.41
C VAL A 443 -16.71 -3.42 28.42
N LEU A 444 -15.92 -3.78 29.43
CA LEU A 444 -15.34 -5.13 29.54
C LEU A 444 -16.43 -6.21 29.64
N GLU A 445 -17.48 -5.97 30.42
CA GLU A 445 -18.63 -6.88 30.48
C GLU A 445 -19.30 -7.09 29.12
N THR A 446 -19.36 -6.07 28.26
CA THR A 446 -19.92 -6.25 26.91
C THR A 446 -19.03 -7.09 26.00
N LEU A 447 -17.72 -7.07 26.25
CA LEU A 447 -16.76 -7.86 25.49
C LEU A 447 -16.76 -9.31 25.98
N ASP A 448 -16.93 -9.56 27.28
CA ASP A 448 -16.85 -10.93 27.83
C ASP A 448 -18.11 -11.79 27.62
N ARG A 449 -19.16 -11.22 27.02
CA ARG A 449 -20.39 -11.95 26.63
C ARG A 449 -20.18 -12.65 25.28
N ASP A 450 -19.60 -13.85 25.33
CA ASP A 450 -19.48 -14.76 24.17
C ASP A 450 -20.83 -15.35 23.71
#